data_AF-A0A2G5U6D9-F1
#
_entry.id   AF-A0A2G5U6D9-F1
#
_cell.length_a   1.000
_cell.length_b   1.000
_cell.length_c   1.000
_cell.angle_alpha   90.00
_cell.angle_beta   90.00
_cell.angle_gamma   90.00
#
_symmetry.space_group_name_H-M   'P 1'
#
loop_
_entity.id
_entity.type
_entity.pdbx_description
1 polymer ?
#
loop_
_entity_poly.entity_id
_entity_poly.type
_entity_poly.pdbx_seq_one_letter_code
_entity_poly.pdbx_strand_id
1 'polypeptide(L)'
;MRENARTALLKGDKFLRVDMKKNVIHLGKTFKWFSDDFGGTIEKTLQWILDVIETDDSDKKNNLQKLFFTGEYSVEYIPYDWSTNGRMDEKEKEETIKNE
;
A
#
# COMPACT_ATOMS: atom_id res chain seq x y z
N MET A 1 20.89 -8.93 10.11
CA MET A 1 20.65 -7.49 9.80
C MET A 1 19.61 -7.36 8.67
N ARG A 2 18.39 -7.90 8.84
CA ARG A 2 17.27 -7.78 7.88
C ARG A 2 15.93 -7.41 8.55
N GLU A 3 15.85 -7.41 9.88
CA GLU A 3 14.63 -7.05 10.63
C GLU A 3 14.35 -5.55 10.60
N ASN A 4 15.37 -4.70 10.69
CA ASN A 4 15.17 -3.27 10.91
C ASN A 4 14.48 -2.54 9.75
N ALA A 5 14.66 -2.99 8.49
CA ALA A 5 14.05 -2.34 7.33
C ALA A 5 12.56 -2.68 7.18
N ARG A 6 12.16 -3.91 7.52
CA ARG A 6 10.79 -4.40 7.35
C ARG A 6 9.83 -3.68 8.30
N THR A 7 10.20 -3.61 9.57
CA THR A 7 9.41 -2.91 10.59
C THR A 7 9.45 -1.40 10.38
N ALA A 8 10.59 -0.83 9.95
CA ALA A 8 10.70 0.60 9.69
C ALA A 8 9.83 1.07 8.49
N LEU A 9 9.60 0.20 7.49
CA LEU A 9 8.69 0.50 6.39
C LEU A 9 7.24 0.61 6.87
N LEU A 10 6.83 -0.23 7.82
CA LEU A 10 5.46 -0.23 8.34
C LEU A 10 5.26 0.71 9.53
N LYS A 11 6.34 1.27 10.10
CA LYS A 11 6.29 2.27 11.16
C LYS A 11 5.80 3.61 10.60
N GLY A 12 4.49 3.84 10.73
CA GLY A 12 3.81 5.08 10.37
C GLY A 12 3.02 5.01 9.06
N ASP A 13 2.30 6.09 8.75
CA ASP A 13 1.36 6.16 7.63
C ASP A 13 1.99 6.46 6.26
N LYS A 14 3.33 6.41 6.16
CA LYS A 14 4.04 6.75 4.92
C LYS A 14 3.95 5.69 3.82
N PHE A 15 3.91 4.42 4.20
CA PHE A 15 3.96 3.30 3.25
C PHE A 15 2.73 2.40 3.28
N LEU A 16 1.97 2.44 4.38
CA LEU A 16 0.73 1.68 4.55
C LEU A 16 -0.29 2.54 5.28
N ARG A 17 -1.42 2.80 4.62
CA ARG A 17 -2.57 3.48 5.20
C ARG A 17 -3.84 2.74 4.81
N VAL A 18 -4.74 2.58 5.77
CA VAL A 18 -5.98 1.80 5.60
C VAL A 18 -7.16 2.72 5.84
N ASP A 19 -7.92 3.03 4.79
CA ASP A 19 -9.09 3.91 4.84
C ASP A 19 -10.38 3.07 4.84
N MET A 20 -10.81 2.65 6.03
CA MET A 20 -12.04 1.87 6.21
C MET A 20 -13.32 2.57 5.74
N LYS A 21 -13.32 3.91 5.65
CA LYS A 21 -14.51 4.65 5.17
C LYS A 21 -14.76 4.43 3.68
N LYS A 22 -13.69 4.21 2.91
CA LYS A 22 -13.74 4.00 1.46
C LYS A 22 -13.41 2.56 1.07
N ASN A 23 -13.03 1.72 2.03
CA ASN A 23 -12.44 0.41 1.80
C ASN A 23 -11.23 0.47 0.85
N VAL A 24 -10.36 1.47 1.03
CA VAL A 24 -9.15 1.65 0.21
C VAL A 24 -7.91 1.37 1.05
N ILE A 25 -7.01 0.56 0.52
CA ILE A 25 -5.68 0.31 1.08
C ILE A 25 -4.68 1.11 0.26
N HIS A 26 -4.08 2.09 0.92
CA HIS A 26 -3.04 2.92 0.33
C HIS A 26 -1.67 2.30 0.59
N LEU A 27 -0.97 1.91 -0.48
CA LEU A 27 0.38 1.32 -0.44
C LEU A 27 1.41 2.29 -1.03
N GLY A 28 2.61 2.33 -0.46
CA GLY A 28 3.73 3.04 -1.08
C GLY A 28 4.09 2.48 -2.46
N LYS A 29 4.52 3.33 -3.40
CA LYS A 29 5.01 2.90 -4.73
C LYS A 29 6.19 1.90 -4.65
N THR A 30 6.89 1.83 -3.52
CA THR A 30 7.91 0.80 -3.24
C THR A 30 7.33 -0.62 -3.38
N PHE A 31 6.12 -0.87 -2.89
CA PHE A 31 5.47 -2.18 -3.05
C PHE A 31 5.08 -2.49 -4.49
N LYS A 32 4.87 -1.45 -5.32
CA LYS A 32 4.64 -1.63 -6.77
C LYS A 32 5.91 -2.08 -7.47
N TRP A 33 7.01 -1.37 -7.26
CA TRP A 33 8.29 -1.63 -7.92
C TRP A 33 8.94 -2.93 -7.49
N PHE A 34 8.81 -3.30 -6.22
CA PHE A 34 9.34 -4.54 -5.66
C PHE A 34 8.25 -5.61 -5.47
N SER A 35 7.13 -5.52 -6.21
CA SER A 35 6.02 -6.46 -6.08
C SER A 35 6.46 -7.92 -6.24
N ASP A 36 7.40 -8.20 -7.14
CA ASP A 36 7.99 -9.54 -7.36
C ASP A 36 8.59 -10.13 -6.06
N ASP A 37 9.29 -9.31 -5.27
CA ASP A 37 9.91 -9.70 -3.99
C ASP A 37 8.87 -10.04 -2.91
N PHE A 38 7.66 -9.47 -3.06
CA PHE A 38 6.51 -9.69 -2.15
C PHE A 38 5.50 -10.71 -2.69
N GLY A 39 5.83 -11.43 -3.76
CA GLY A 39 5.01 -12.51 -4.33
C GLY A 39 4.31 -12.17 -5.64
N GLY A 40 4.61 -11.02 -6.24
CA GLY A 40 4.19 -10.60 -7.59
C GLY A 40 2.74 -10.16 -7.72
N THR A 41 1.95 -10.28 -6.66
CA THR A 41 0.52 -9.90 -6.64
C THR A 41 0.23 -9.05 -5.42
N ILE A 42 -0.80 -8.22 -5.54
CA ILE A 42 -1.28 -7.36 -4.45
C ILE A 42 -1.67 -8.22 -3.24
N GLU A 43 -2.42 -9.30 -3.45
CA GLU A 43 -2.90 -10.16 -2.37
C GLU A 43 -1.73 -10.75 -1.55
N LYS A 44 -0.70 -11.28 -2.22
CA LYS A 44 0.50 -11.79 -1.54
C LYS A 44 1.27 -10.70 -0.84
N THR A 45 1.32 -9.50 -1.43
CA THR A 45 1.94 -8.33 -0.80
C THR A 45 1.20 -7.94 0.48
N LEU A 46 -0.14 -7.89 0.45
CA LEU A 46 -0.96 -7.59 1.63
C LEU A 46 -0.83 -8.68 2.70
N GLN A 47 -0.79 -9.95 2.29
CA GLN A 47 -0.56 -11.06 3.20
C GLN A 47 0.82 -10.97 3.86
N TRP A 48 1.86 -10.61 3.10
CA TRP A 48 3.19 -10.37 3.64
C TRP A 48 3.20 -9.19 4.63
N ILE A 49 2.50 -8.10 4.30
CA ILE A 49 2.36 -6.94 5.19
C ILE A 49 1.67 -7.34 6.51
N LEU A 50 0.61 -8.16 6.46
CA LEU A 50 -0.10 -8.65 7.65
C LEU A 50 0.77 -9.54 8.55
N ASP A 51 1.71 -10.29 7.95
CA ASP A 51 2.69 -11.12 8.68
C ASP A 51 3.76 -10.25 9.36
N VAL A 52 4.21 -9.19 8.67
CA VAL A 52 5.29 -8.29 9.15
C VAL A 52 4.80 -7.23 10.13
N ILE A 53 3.54 -6.78 10.05
CA ILE A 53 3.01 -5.75 10.95
C ILE A 53 2.98 -6.30 12.39
N GLU A 54 3.76 -5.66 13.26
CA GLU A 54 3.85 -6.02 14.67
C GLU A 54 2.49 -5.85 15.36
N THR A 55 2.19 -6.74 16.29
CA THR A 55 0.91 -6.85 16.99
C THR A 55 0.52 -5.62 17.82
N ASP A 56 1.47 -4.70 18.02
CA ASP A 56 1.29 -3.47 18.81
C ASP A 56 0.45 -2.41 18.07
N ASP A 57 0.34 -2.48 16.73
CA ASP A 57 -0.50 -1.60 15.90
C ASP A 57 -1.87 -2.27 15.59
N SER A 58 -2.55 -2.68 16.68
CA SER A 58 -3.72 -3.57 16.65
C SER A 58 -4.85 -3.08 15.73
N ASP A 59 -5.13 -1.79 15.70
CA ASP A 59 -6.23 -1.24 14.89
C ASP A 59 -5.93 -1.30 13.38
N LYS A 60 -4.74 -0.90 12.94
CA LYS A 60 -4.37 -0.93 11.52
C LYS A 60 -4.31 -2.37 11.00
N LYS A 61 -3.74 -3.29 11.78
CA LYS A 61 -3.70 -4.72 11.45
C LYS A 61 -5.10 -5.30 11.33
N ASN A 62 -5.97 -5.04 12.31
CA ASN A 62 -7.35 -5.55 12.30
C ASN A 62 -8.16 -5.01 11.12
N ASN A 63 -8.00 -3.72 10.81
CA ASN A 63 -8.70 -3.09 9.68
C ASN A 63 -8.23 -3.66 8.35
N LEU A 64 -6.92 -3.82 8.19
CA LEU A 64 -6.33 -4.44 7.00
C LEU A 64 -6.78 -5.89 6.84
N GLN A 65 -6.74 -6.67 7.93
CA GLN A 65 -7.16 -8.07 7.92
C GLN A 65 -8.64 -8.20 7.58
N LYS A 66 -9.48 -7.32 8.12
CA LYS A 66 -10.91 -7.29 7.82
C LYS A 66 -11.16 -7.03 6.33
N LEU A 67 -10.54 -6.00 5.76
CA LEU A 67 -10.66 -5.70 4.33
C LEU A 67 -10.12 -6.84 3.46
N PHE A 68 -8.96 -7.39 3.81
CA PHE A 68 -8.37 -8.51 3.10
C PHE A 68 -9.28 -9.73 3.10
N PHE A 69 -9.92 -10.04 4.23
CA PHE A 69 -10.82 -11.18 4.37
C PHE A 69 -12.18 -10.95 3.70
N THR A 70 -12.71 -9.72 3.71
CA THR A 70 -13.96 -9.40 2.99
C THR A 70 -13.75 -9.41 1.49
N GLY A 71 -12.53 -9.17 1.01
CA GLY A 71 -12.21 -9.03 -0.42
C GLY A 71 -12.75 -7.75 -1.05
N GLU A 72 -13.51 -6.96 -0.28
CA GLU A 72 -14.08 -5.68 -0.67
C GLU A 72 -13.08 -4.57 -0.37
N TYR A 73 -12.01 -4.49 -1.16
CA TYR A 73 -11.03 -3.43 -1.06
C TYR A 73 -10.50 -2.99 -2.40
N SER A 74 -10.11 -1.72 -2.50
CA SER A 74 -9.32 -1.19 -3.62
C SER A 74 -7.93 -0.85 -3.15
N VAL A 75 -6.92 -1.09 -3.98
CA VAL A 75 -5.54 -0.73 -3.65
C VAL A 75 -5.13 0.48 -4.47
N GLU A 76 -4.78 1.56 -3.75
CA GLU A 76 -4.28 2.78 -4.35
C GLU A 76 -2.83 2.98 -3.93
N TYR A 77 -2.01 3.52 -4.83
CA TYR A 77 -0.62 3.80 -4.50
C TYR A 77 -0.48 5.24 -4.01
N ILE A 78 0.12 5.41 -2.83
CA ILE A 78 0.43 6.73 -2.28
C ILE A 78 1.35 7.43 -3.28
N PRO A 79 0.94 8.56 -3.88
CA PRO A 79 1.80 9.32 -4.77
C PRO A 79 3.02 9.76 -3.97
N TYR A 80 4.20 9.42 -4.47
CA TYR A 80 5.43 9.91 -3.88
C TYR A 80 5.49 11.41 -4.16
N ASP A 81 5.28 12.22 -3.13
CA ASP A 81 5.37 13.67 -3.22
C ASP A 81 6.87 14.03 -3.35
N TRP A 82 7.35 14.08 -4.59
CA TRP A 82 8.70 14.53 -4.93
C TRP A 82 8.81 16.07 -4.89
N SER A 83 7.80 16.79 -4.39
CA SER A 83 7.74 18.26 -4.43
C SER A 83 8.91 18.95 -3.71
N THR A 84 9.70 18.23 -2.90
CA THR A 84 10.93 18.74 -2.29
C THR A 84 12.10 18.85 -3.28
N ASN A 85 11.99 18.32 -4.51
CA ASN A 85 12.98 18.55 -5.57
C ASN A 85 12.28 18.95 -6.88
N GLY A 86 11.82 20.21 -6.91
CA GLY A 86 11.57 21.02 -8.10
C GLY A 86 10.92 20.36 -9.33
N ARG A 87 9.61 20.61 -9.50
CA ARG A 87 8.84 20.62 -10.77
C ARG A 87 9.00 19.41 -11.71
N MET A 88 7.96 18.57 -11.78
CA MET A 88 7.14 18.36 -12.98
C MET A 88 5.88 17.56 -12.65
N ASP A 89 4.76 18.29 -12.63
CA ASP A 89 3.38 17.81 -12.70
C ASP A 89 3.25 16.69 -13.76
N GLU A 90 3.01 15.46 -13.33
CA GLU A 90 2.51 14.42 -14.23
C GLU A 90 1.18 13.92 -13.66
N LYS A 91 0.12 14.54 -14.20
CA LYS A 91 -1.25 14.03 -14.20
C LYS A 91 -1.24 12.57 -14.63
N GLU A 92 -1.36 11.65 -13.67
CA GLU A 92 -1.57 10.23 -13.94
C GLU A 92 -2.99 10.11 -14.52
N LYS A 93 -3.05 9.73 -15.80
CA LYS A 93 -4.22 9.75 -16.66
C LYS A 93 -5.28 8.74 -16.17
N GLU A 94 -6.36 9.25 -15.58
CA GLU A 94 -7.67 8.66 -15.78
C GLU A 94 -8.11 8.92 -17.24
N GLU A 95 -8.88 7.97 -17.81
CA GLU A 95 -9.46 7.96 -19.16
C GLU A 95 -8.58 7.43 -20.32
N THR A 96 -8.64 6.12 -20.55
CA THR A 96 -9.08 5.58 -21.87
C THR A 96 -9.48 4.11 -21.76
N ILE A 97 -10.69 3.86 -21.28
CA ILE A 97 -11.48 2.68 -21.68
C ILE A 97 -12.90 3.16 -22.01
N LYS A 98 -13.14 3.50 -23.27
CA LYS A 98 -14.41 3.33 -24.02
C LYS A 98 -14.00 3.30 -25.50
N ASN A 99 -13.87 2.11 -26.09
CA ASN A 99 -14.93 1.36 -26.76
C ASN A 99 -15.42 2.06 -28.03
N GLU A 100 -15.20 1.35 -29.14
CA GLU A 100 -15.80 1.43 -30.49
C GLU A 100 -15.17 2.38 -31.51
#